data_AF-A0A9E3GEG8-F1
#
_entry.id   AF-A0A9E3GEG8-F1
#
_cell.length_a   1.000
_cell.length_b   1.000
_cell.length_c   1.000
_cell.angle_alpha   90.00
_cell.angle_beta   90.00
_cell.angle_gamma   90.00
#
_symmetry.space_group_name_H-M   'P 1'
#
loop_
_entity.id
_entity.type
_entity.pdbx_description
1 polymer ?
#
loop_
_entity_poly.entity_id
_entity_poly.type
_entity_poly.pdbx_seq_one_letter_code
_entity_poly.pdbx_strand_id
1 'polypeptide(L)' 'MAEYLGVSLDTVKRYVDFPEPDVIAGRTQGWSRDAINAWLADHPHIGAKKKA' A
#
# COMPACT_ATOMS: atom_id res chain seq x y z
N MET A 1 -0.18 -0.10 -7.00
CA MET A 1 -0.22 -0.08 -5.53
C MET A 1 -1.28 0.85 -4.96
N ALA A 2 -1.28 2.14 -5.27
CA ALA A 2 -2.41 3.05 -5.01
C ALA A 2 -3.76 2.44 -5.45
N GLU A 3 -3.82 1.89 -6.67
CA GLU A 3 -5.01 1.19 -7.17
C GLU A 3 -5.39 -0.08 -6.39
N TYR A 4 -4.42 -0.79 -5.81
CA TYR A 4 -4.68 -2.02 -5.04
C TYR A 4 -5.25 -1.70 -3.65
N LEU A 5 -4.73 -0.64 -3.04
CA LEU A 5 -5.28 -0.06 -1.81
C LEU A 5 -6.55 0.75 -2.05
N GLY A 6 -6.90 1.05 -3.31
CA GLY A 6 -8.03 1.91 -3.65
C GLY A 6 -7.88 3.36 -3.15
N VAL A 7 -6.67 3.81 -2.82
CA VAL A 7 -6.36 5.15 -2.32
C VAL A 7 -5.32 5.83 -3.20
N SER A 8 -5.22 7.15 -3.13
CA SER A 8 -4.22 7.89 -3.91
C SER A 8 -2.80 7.68 -3.34
N LEU A 9 -1.77 7.89 -4.16
CA LEU A 9 -0.38 7.85 -3.70
C LEU A 9 -0.09 8.89 -2.61
N ASP A 10 -0.74 10.06 -2.68
CA ASP A 10 -0.64 11.10 -1.65
C ASP A 10 -1.20 10.61 -0.31
N THR A 11 -2.32 9.89 -0.34
CA THR A 11 -2.89 9.24 0.84
C THR A 11 -1.91 8.24 1.45
N VAL A 12 -1.27 7.41 0.62
CA VAL A 12 -0.26 6.45 1.08
C VAL A 12 0.91 7.16 1.78
N LYS A 13 1.41 8.25 1.19
CA LYS A 13 2.53 9.03 1.75
C LYS A 13 2.21 9.73 3.08
N ARG A 14 0.93 9.86 3.45
CA ARG A 14 0.50 10.44 4.73
C ARG A 14 0.45 9.42 5.87
N TYR A 15 0.51 8.12 5.57
CA TYR A 15 0.60 7.11 6.61
C TYR A 15 1.99 7.16 7.23
N VAL A 16 2.04 7.51 8.51
CA VAL A 16 3.29 7.64 9.28
C VAL A 16 3.99 6.28 9.39
N ASP A 17 3.21 5.20 9.53
CA ASP A 17 3.70 3.84 9.73
C ASP A 17 3.63 2.99 8.46
N PHE A 18 3.66 3.62 7.28
CA PHE A 18 3.72 2.87 6.02
C PHE A 18 5.11 2.28 5.81
N PRO A 19 5.24 1.02 5.35
CA PRO A 19 6.54 0.42 5.10
C PRO A 19 7.33 1.21 4.06
N GLU A 20 8.65 1.07 4.06
CA GLU A 20 9.49 1.54 2.97
C GLU A 20 9.29 0.68 1.71
N PRO A 21 9.47 1.25 0.50
CA PRO A 21 9.34 0.50 -0.74
C PRO A 21 10.41 -0.59 -0.87
N ASP A 22 9.97 -1.85 -1.02
CA ASP A 22 10.84 -3.04 -1.14
C ASP A 22 11.02 -3.55 -2.57
N VAL A 23 10.38 -2.93 -3.56
CA VAL A 23 10.52 -3.30 -4.98
C VAL A 23 10.83 -2.10 -5.86
N ILE A 24 11.59 -2.37 -6.93
CA ILE A 24 11.91 -1.41 -7.98
C ILE A 24 11.27 -1.91 -9.29
N ALA A 25 10.33 -1.14 -9.82
CA ALA A 25 9.72 -1.33 -11.13
C ALA A 25 10.30 -0.29 -12.10
N GLY A 26 11.38 -0.66 -12.79
CA GLY A 26 12.10 0.25 -13.70
C GLY A 26 12.79 1.38 -12.95
N ARG A 27 12.26 2.61 -13.10
CA ARG A 27 12.75 3.81 -12.37
C ARG A 27 11.91 4.16 -11.14
N THR A 28 10.86 3.39 -10.88
CA THR A 28 9.89 3.67 -9.81
C THR A 28 10.10 2.69 -8.66
N GLN A 29 10.27 3.22 -7.46
CA GLN A 29 10.21 2.43 -6.22
C GLN A 29 8.75 2.21 -5.81
N GLY A 30 8.44 1.04 -5.30
CA GLY A 30 7.13 0.67 -4.81
C GLY A 30 7.20 -0.47 -3.80
N TRP A 31 6.05 -1.04 -3.49
CA TRP A 31 5.92 -2.10 -2.49
C TRP A 31 5.57 -3.42 -3.15
N SER A 32 5.98 -4.53 -2.57
CA SER A 32 5.49 -5.85 -2.93
C SER A 32 4.05 -6.04 -2.45
N ARG A 33 3.34 -6.99 -3.05
CA ARG A 33 1.97 -7.32 -2.62
C ARG A 33 1.97 -7.87 -1.19
N ASP A 34 2.99 -8.65 -0.82
CA ASP A 34 3.14 -9.19 0.53
C ASP A 34 3.36 -8.09 1.58
N ALA A 35 4.24 -7.12 1.31
CA ALA A 35 4.45 -5.98 2.21
C ALA A 35 3.15 -5.19 2.45
N ILE A 36 2.37 -4.97 1.39
CA ILE A 36 1.06 -4.32 1.52
C ILE A 36 0.06 -5.17 2.30
N ASN A 37 -0.01 -6.46 2.04
CA ASN A 37 -0.94 -7.34 2.75
C ASN A 37 -0.60 -7.44 4.25
N ALA A 38 0.69 -7.49 4.60
CA ALA A 38 1.15 -7.46 5.98
C ALA A 38 0.72 -6.15 6.67
N TRP A 39 0.97 -5.00 6.02
CA TRP A 39 0.56 -3.72 6.56
C TRP A 39 -0.97 -3.57 6.70
N LEU A 40 -1.74 -4.08 5.73
CA LEU A 40 -3.21 -4.11 5.79
C LEU A 40 -3.74 -5.00 6.92
N ALA A 41 -3.04 -6.08 7.27
CA ALA A 41 -3.41 -6.94 8.40
C ALA A 41 -3.34 -6.17 9.72
N ASP A 42 -2.35 -5.28 9.86
CA ASP A 42 -2.20 -4.41 11.03
C ASP A 42 -3.13 -3.18 10.96
N HIS A 43 -3.59 -2.80 9.76
CA HIS A 43 -4.45 -1.64 9.51
C HIS A 43 -5.76 -2.01 8.80
N PRO A 44 -6.64 -2.82 9.43
CA PRO A 44 -7.85 -3.34 8.79
C PRO A 44 -8.89 -2.26 8.42
N HIS A 45 -8.76 -1.06 8.99
CA HIS A 45 -9.61 0.11 8.69
C HIS A 45 -9.16 0.88 7.45
N ILE A 46 -7.94 0.64 6.96
CA ILE A 46 -7.44 1.23 5.73
C ILE A 46 -7.87 0.30 4.59
N GLY A 47 -8.97 0.67 3.94
CA GLY A 47 -9.73 -0.23 3.10
C GLY A 47 -8.95 -0.80 1.91
N ALA A 48 -8.63 -2.09 1.95
CA ALA A 48 -8.72 -2.89 0.74
C ALA A 48 -10.21 -2.99 0.42
N LYS A 49 -10.68 -2.36 -0.67
CA LYS A 49 -12.09 -2.49 -1.08
C LYS A 49 -12.44 -3.98 -1.15
N LYS A 50 -13.30 -4.46 -0.24
CA LYS A 50 -14.04 -5.70 -0.48
C LYS A 50 -14.79 -5.45 -1.79
N LYS A 51 -14.45 -6.20 -2.85
CA LYS A 51 -15.38 -6.37 -3.95
C LYS A 51 -16.63 -7.02 -3.36
N ALA A 52 -17.70 -6.24 -3.24
CA ALA A 52 -19.06 -6.75 -3.25
C ALA A 52 -19.44 -7.04 -4.72
#